data_AF-A0A0S9EDX0-F1
#
_entry.id   AF-A0A0S9EDX0-F1
#
_cell.length_a   1.000
_cell.length_b   1.000
_cell.length_c   1.000
_cell.angle_alpha   90.00
_cell.angle_beta   90.00
_cell.angle_gamma   90.00
#
_symmetry.space_group_name_H-M   'P 1'
#
loop_
_entity.id
_entity.type
_entity.pdbx_description
1 polymer ?
#
loop_
_entity_poly.entity_id
_entity_poly.type
_entity_poly.pdbx_seq_one_letter_code
_entity_poly.pdbx_strand_id
1 'polypeptide(L)'
;MPSFESTVPAELTPMGYPALELPIRPIAAQPSPVETAASAEEERAATALLVTASEKERAAEGLPPVDFIALPAQPAPSVQGLALVEDDSPAAVLQAKPRKKPLRDEPEDDEPGPPAEEEVSFVVAARRKAFWRKPAVRAVLVVIMLVATLALALQVAVQERDRIAAMDARARPWLMKLCAPLQCEIAPQRQIADVVIDSSSFNKARGDSYQLTVGMKSKASVALAMPAVELTLTDAQDQPVLRRVLLPADMGAPAELPARGEWSTAVSVVVTTGGARVAGYRLLAFYP
;
A
#
# COMPACT_ATOMS: atom_id res chain seq x y z
N MET A 1 8.24 69.33 -33.26
CA MET A 1 7.79 67.94 -33.01
C MET A 1 9.01 67.12 -32.59
N PRO A 2 9.03 66.67 -31.33
CA PRO A 2 9.52 65.32 -31.05
C PRO A 2 8.48 64.50 -30.28
N SER A 3 8.38 63.24 -30.68
CA SER A 3 7.44 62.23 -30.19
C SER A 3 7.78 61.80 -28.76
N PHE A 4 6.83 61.92 -27.84
CA PHE A 4 6.92 61.28 -26.53
C PHE A 4 6.38 59.85 -26.65
N GLU A 5 7.27 58.88 -26.52
CA GLU A 5 6.93 57.47 -26.39
C GLU A 5 6.37 57.23 -24.98
N SER A 6 5.13 56.74 -24.94
CA SER A 6 4.41 56.37 -23.72
C SER A 6 5.00 55.08 -23.15
N THR A 7 5.65 55.15 -21.98
CA THR A 7 5.97 53.96 -21.18
C THR A 7 4.91 53.81 -20.09
N VAL A 8 4.16 52.71 -20.19
CA VAL A 8 3.11 52.25 -19.29
C VAL A 8 3.72 51.86 -17.92
N PRO A 9 3.08 52.20 -16.78
CA PRO A 9 3.60 51.89 -15.46
C PRO A 9 3.47 50.40 -15.11
N ALA A 10 4.45 49.93 -14.33
CA ALA A 10 4.54 48.59 -13.78
C ALA A 10 3.29 48.21 -12.96
N GLU A 11 2.69 47.08 -13.32
CA GLU A 11 1.58 46.49 -12.59
C GLU A 11 2.10 45.84 -11.29
N LEU A 12 1.68 46.40 -10.16
CA LEU A 12 1.98 45.91 -8.81
C LEU A 12 1.11 44.69 -8.48
N THR A 13 1.74 43.54 -8.22
CA THR A 13 1.09 42.40 -7.55
C THR A 13 0.84 42.69 -6.06
N PRO A 14 -0.25 42.20 -5.45
CA PRO A 14 -0.67 42.53 -4.07
C PRO A 14 0.17 41.91 -2.95
N MET A 15 1.30 41.25 -3.23
CA MET A 15 2.18 40.64 -2.22
C MET A 15 3.64 40.79 -2.70
N GLY A 16 4.31 41.87 -2.31
CA GLY A 16 5.60 42.33 -2.89
C GLY A 16 6.77 41.35 -2.79
N TYR A 17 6.85 40.41 -3.73
CA TYR A 17 8.02 39.59 -4.03
C TYR A 17 8.46 39.83 -5.49
N PRO A 18 9.77 39.93 -5.78
CA PRO A 18 10.24 40.06 -7.15
C PRO A 18 10.03 38.74 -7.91
N ALA A 19 9.50 38.82 -9.13
CA ALA A 19 9.40 37.70 -10.06
C ALA A 19 10.82 37.22 -10.44
N LEU A 20 11.15 35.97 -10.10
CA LEU A 20 12.36 35.32 -10.59
C LEU A 20 12.09 34.79 -12.00
N GLU A 21 12.39 35.60 -13.01
CA GLU A 21 12.44 35.14 -14.41
C GLU A 21 13.72 34.33 -14.63
N LEU A 22 13.58 33.01 -14.74
CA LEU A 22 14.64 32.11 -15.20
C LEU A 22 14.73 32.21 -16.74
N PRO A 23 15.90 32.51 -17.33
CA PRO A 23 16.03 32.62 -18.78
C PRO A 23 15.98 31.23 -19.43
N ILE A 24 14.87 30.94 -20.11
CA ILE A 24 14.73 29.78 -21.01
C ILE A 24 15.52 30.10 -22.28
N ARG A 25 16.66 29.43 -22.49
CA ARG A 25 17.32 29.41 -23.80
C ARG A 25 16.55 28.46 -24.73
N PRO A 26 16.04 28.90 -25.88
CA PRO A 26 15.50 28.00 -26.88
C PRO A 26 16.64 27.20 -27.52
N ILE A 27 16.57 25.87 -27.46
CA ILE A 27 17.42 24.96 -28.22
C ILE A 27 16.98 25.06 -29.69
N ALA A 28 17.84 25.65 -30.53
CA ALA A 28 17.69 25.59 -31.97
C ALA A 28 17.91 24.14 -32.44
N ALA A 29 16.92 23.60 -33.15
CA ALA A 29 17.01 22.31 -33.82
C ALA A 29 18.10 22.34 -34.90
N GLN A 30 19.06 21.43 -34.81
CA GLN A 30 19.94 21.09 -35.93
C GLN A 30 19.49 19.74 -36.54
N PRO A 31 19.38 19.64 -37.88
CA PRO A 31 19.02 18.39 -38.54
C PRO A 31 20.22 17.43 -38.56
N SER A 32 19.97 16.18 -38.19
CA SER A 32 20.91 15.06 -38.28
C SER A 32 21.02 14.58 -39.74
N PRO A 33 22.21 14.23 -40.26
CA PRO A 33 22.32 13.57 -41.54
C PRO A 33 21.98 12.08 -41.43
N VAL A 34 21.26 11.60 -42.44
CA VAL A 34 20.92 10.20 -42.67
C VAL A 34 22.18 9.46 -43.11
N GLU A 35 22.60 8.44 -42.34
CA GLU A 35 23.62 7.49 -42.78
C GLU A 35 23.16 6.05 -42.49
N THR A 36 22.73 5.42 -43.58
CA THR A 36 22.97 4.03 -43.99
C THR A 36 22.68 2.88 -43.02
N ALA A 37 21.52 2.25 -43.25
CA ALA A 37 21.23 0.88 -42.86
C ALA A 37 22.10 -0.11 -43.68
N ALA A 38 23.18 -0.62 -43.08
CA ALA A 38 23.93 -1.76 -43.66
C ALA A 38 24.71 -2.62 -42.63
N SER A 39 24.57 -2.39 -41.32
CA SER A 39 25.39 -3.10 -40.31
C SER A 39 24.59 -3.99 -39.34
N ALA A 40 23.28 -4.16 -39.55
CA ALA A 40 22.39 -4.85 -38.61
C ALA A 40 22.29 -6.39 -38.83
N GLU A 41 22.87 -6.92 -39.90
CA GLU A 41 22.76 -8.35 -40.24
C GLU A 41 23.93 -9.20 -39.70
N GLU A 42 25.10 -8.60 -39.44
CA GLU A 42 26.29 -9.34 -39.02
C GLU A 42 26.34 -9.63 -37.50
N GLU A 43 25.67 -8.81 -36.68
CA GLU A 43 25.64 -8.98 -35.21
C GLU A 43 24.59 -10.03 -34.74
N ARG A 44 23.58 -10.32 -35.56
CA ARG A 44 22.55 -11.34 -35.27
C ARG A 44 23.07 -12.77 -35.40
N ALA A 45 24.04 -13.01 -36.29
CA ALA A 45 24.63 -14.34 -36.48
C ALA A 45 25.57 -14.74 -35.33
N ALA A 46 26.31 -13.78 -34.76
CA ALA A 46 27.19 -14.02 -33.61
C ALA A 46 26.42 -14.32 -32.32
N THR A 47 25.25 -13.71 -32.14
CA THR A 47 24.41 -13.90 -30.95
C THR A 47 23.70 -15.27 -30.96
N ALA A 48 23.38 -15.83 -32.14
CA ALA A 48 22.73 -17.14 -32.26
C ALA A 48 23.66 -18.34 -31.92
N LEU A 49 24.97 -18.20 -32.15
CA LEU A 49 25.96 -19.24 -31.83
C LEU A 49 26.34 -19.30 -30.33
N LEU A 50 26.23 -18.19 -29.60
CA LEU A 50 26.50 -18.16 -28.16
C LEU A 50 25.33 -18.70 -27.31
N VAL A 51 24.09 -18.57 -27.79
CA VAL A 51 22.91 -19.12 -27.11
C VAL A 51 22.84 -20.66 -27.24
N THR A 52 23.29 -21.22 -28.36
CA THR A 52 23.27 -22.67 -28.60
C THR A 52 24.38 -23.45 -27.87
N ALA A 53 25.46 -22.78 -27.48
CA ALA A 53 26.52 -23.39 -26.66
C ALA A 53 26.17 -23.43 -25.16
N SER A 54 25.48 -22.42 -24.64
CA SER A 54 25.11 -22.32 -23.22
C SER A 54 23.97 -23.29 -22.82
N GLU A 55 23.07 -23.61 -23.75
CA GLU A 55 21.95 -24.54 -23.50
C GLU A 55 22.42 -26.01 -23.44
N LYS A 56 23.54 -26.36 -24.08
CA LYS A 56 24.03 -27.75 -24.16
C LYS A 56 24.86 -28.17 -22.94
N GLU A 57 25.33 -27.23 -22.13
CA GLU A 57 26.18 -27.51 -20.96
C GLU A 57 25.40 -27.52 -19.63
N ARG A 58 24.17 -26.99 -19.60
CA ARG A 58 23.33 -26.95 -18.38
C ARG A 58 22.49 -28.21 -18.15
N ALA A 59 22.52 -29.18 -19.07
CA ALA A 59 21.70 -30.39 -19.03
C ALA A 59 22.36 -31.59 -18.32
N ALA A 60 23.52 -31.41 -17.70
CA ALA A 60 24.29 -32.51 -17.09
C ALA A 60 24.69 -32.30 -15.61
N GLU A 61 24.08 -31.34 -14.89
CA GLU A 61 24.27 -31.23 -13.44
C GLU A 61 23.08 -31.88 -12.73
N GLY A 62 23.25 -33.15 -12.35
CA GLY A 62 22.27 -33.90 -11.57
C GLY A 62 22.00 -33.20 -10.23
N LEU A 63 20.73 -33.14 -9.83
CA LEU A 63 20.35 -32.63 -8.52
C LEU A 63 21.11 -33.40 -7.43
N PRO A 64 21.72 -32.74 -6.43
CA PRO A 64 22.27 -33.45 -5.28
C PRO A 64 21.13 -34.18 -4.57
N PRO A 65 21.32 -35.44 -4.12
CA PRO A 65 20.33 -36.11 -3.31
C PRO A 65 20.17 -35.31 -2.02
N VAL A 66 18.94 -34.86 -1.77
CA VAL A 66 18.54 -34.30 -0.49
C VAL A 66 18.41 -35.48 0.47
N ASP A 67 19.43 -35.70 1.30
CA ASP A 67 19.32 -36.60 2.44
C ASP A 67 18.32 -36.00 3.42
N PHE A 68 17.13 -36.59 3.49
CA PHE A 68 16.19 -36.29 4.55
C PHE A 68 16.78 -36.85 5.85
N ILE A 69 17.42 -35.98 6.63
CA ILE A 69 17.73 -36.27 8.03
C ILE A 69 16.38 -36.49 8.73
N ALA A 70 16.07 -37.75 9.04
CA ALA A 70 14.98 -38.09 9.93
C ALA A 70 15.29 -37.46 11.29
N LEU A 71 14.58 -36.38 11.60
CA LEU A 71 14.61 -35.76 12.91
C LEU A 71 14.22 -36.83 13.95
N PRO A 72 15.00 -37.05 15.02
CA PRO A 72 14.67 -38.07 16.01
C PRO A 72 13.26 -37.79 16.56
N ALA A 73 12.42 -38.83 16.54
CA ALA A 73 11.06 -38.80 17.05
C ALA A 73 11.08 -38.31 18.51
N GLN A 74 10.67 -37.07 18.73
CA GLN A 74 10.37 -36.58 20.07
C GLN A 74 9.25 -37.45 20.65
N PRO A 75 9.37 -37.94 21.89
CA PRO A 75 8.29 -38.66 22.53
C PRO A 75 7.07 -37.74 22.62
N ALA A 76 5.94 -38.22 22.10
CA ALA A 76 4.67 -37.52 22.12
C ALA A 76 4.35 -37.05 23.55
N PRO A 77 3.93 -35.79 23.76
CA PRO A 77 3.41 -35.39 25.06
C PRO A 77 2.20 -36.25 25.38
N SER A 78 2.22 -36.88 26.55
CA SER A 78 1.10 -37.60 27.13
C SER A 78 -0.14 -36.69 27.10
N VAL A 79 -1.18 -37.08 26.37
CA VAL A 79 -2.52 -36.50 26.47
C VAL A 79 -3.10 -36.85 27.84
N GLN A 80 -2.69 -36.08 28.84
CA GLN A 80 -3.35 -36.05 30.13
C GLN A 80 -4.62 -35.23 29.96
N GLY A 81 -5.76 -35.90 30.13
CA GLY A 81 -6.98 -35.36 30.71
C GLY A 81 -7.52 -34.07 30.09
N LEU A 82 -8.65 -34.23 29.41
CA LEU A 82 -9.65 -33.20 29.17
C LEU A 82 -10.05 -32.52 30.50
N ALA A 83 -9.25 -31.54 30.95
CA ALA A 83 -9.65 -30.60 31.98
C ALA A 83 -10.29 -29.42 31.25
N LEU A 84 -11.62 -29.35 31.33
CA LEU A 84 -12.39 -28.17 30.96
C LEU A 84 -11.86 -26.99 31.78
N VAL A 85 -11.03 -26.16 31.15
CA VAL A 85 -10.74 -24.83 31.65
C VAL A 85 -12.05 -24.05 31.56
N GLU A 86 -12.53 -23.59 32.72
CA GLU A 86 -13.68 -22.71 32.83
C GLU A 86 -13.39 -21.45 31.98
N ASP A 87 -14.16 -21.26 30.92
CA ASP A 87 -14.07 -20.08 30.06
C ASP A 87 -14.73 -18.90 30.80
N ASP A 88 -13.92 -18.02 31.36
CA ASP A 88 -14.34 -16.70 31.85
C ASP A 88 -14.71 -15.80 30.65
N SER A 89 -15.81 -16.16 29.98
CA SER A 89 -16.43 -15.36 28.93
C SER A 89 -17.28 -14.23 29.56
N PRO A 90 -17.13 -12.97 29.13
CA PRO A 90 -17.88 -11.82 29.69
C PRO A 90 -19.39 -11.82 29.38
N ALA A 91 -19.93 -12.90 28.82
CA ALA A 91 -21.37 -13.09 28.60
C ALA A 91 -22.17 -13.28 29.91
N ALA A 92 -21.49 -13.49 31.05
CA ALA A 92 -22.12 -13.62 32.36
C ALA A 92 -22.66 -12.30 32.95
N VAL A 93 -22.34 -11.13 32.37
CA VAL A 93 -22.70 -9.83 32.97
C VAL A 93 -24.14 -9.37 32.65
N LEU A 94 -24.88 -10.08 31.79
CA LEU A 94 -26.27 -9.70 31.45
C LEU A 94 -27.35 -10.59 32.06
N GLN A 95 -27.04 -11.36 33.10
CA GLN A 95 -28.09 -11.98 33.91
C GLN A 95 -28.77 -10.91 34.78
N ALA A 96 -29.89 -10.39 34.28
CA ALA A 96 -30.80 -9.57 35.03
C ALA A 96 -31.33 -10.35 36.25
N LYS A 97 -30.74 -10.08 37.41
CA LYS A 97 -31.20 -10.56 38.71
C LYS A 97 -32.68 -10.17 38.88
N PRO A 98 -33.61 -11.10 39.14
CA PRO A 98 -35.02 -10.76 39.24
C PRO A 98 -35.23 -9.84 40.46
N ARG A 99 -35.72 -8.63 40.22
CA ARG A 99 -36.13 -7.71 41.29
C ARG A 99 -37.29 -8.34 42.05
N LYS A 100 -37.07 -8.67 43.34
CA LYS A 100 -38.14 -8.89 44.31
C LYS A 100 -39.06 -7.66 44.30
N LYS A 101 -40.33 -7.88 44.01
CA LYS A 101 -41.40 -6.87 44.17
C LYS A 101 -41.53 -6.56 45.67
N PRO A 102 -41.67 -5.30 46.10
CA PRO A 102 -41.90 -5.01 47.51
C PRO A 102 -43.28 -5.53 47.91
N LEU A 103 -43.27 -6.32 48.97
CA LEU A 103 -44.43 -6.89 49.64
C LEU A 103 -45.25 -5.74 50.26
N ARG A 104 -46.52 -5.64 49.87
CA ARG A 104 -47.56 -4.90 50.60
C ARG A 104 -48.17 -5.92 51.56
N ASP A 105 -48.13 -5.65 52.86
CA ASP A 105 -48.65 -6.49 53.93
C ASP A 105 -50.13 -6.82 53.75
N GLU A 106 -50.45 -8.11 53.55
CA GLU A 106 -51.68 -8.78 54.00
C GLU A 106 -51.35 -10.27 54.31
N PRO A 107 -51.99 -10.89 55.32
CA PRO A 107 -51.43 -12.03 56.04
C PRO A 107 -51.65 -13.39 55.36
N GLU A 108 -50.70 -14.27 55.72
CA GLU A 108 -50.56 -15.72 55.55
C GLU A 108 -51.81 -16.56 55.23
N ASP A 109 -51.69 -17.38 54.19
CA ASP A 109 -52.17 -18.76 54.18
C ASP A 109 -51.07 -19.64 53.53
N ASP A 110 -50.54 -20.58 54.32
CA ASP A 110 -49.51 -21.55 53.96
C ASP A 110 -50.07 -22.64 53.03
N GLU A 111 -49.64 -22.67 51.76
CA GLU A 111 -49.63 -23.90 50.98
C GLU A 111 -48.33 -23.98 50.17
N PRO A 112 -47.46 -24.99 50.39
CA PRO A 112 -46.23 -25.13 49.63
C PRO A 112 -46.55 -25.72 48.25
N GLY A 113 -46.70 -24.85 47.24
CA GLY A 113 -46.73 -25.26 45.83
C GLY A 113 -45.41 -25.94 45.42
N PRO A 114 -45.44 -26.97 44.56
CA PRO A 114 -44.26 -27.78 44.26
C PRO A 114 -43.13 -26.95 43.63
N PRO A 115 -41.85 -27.32 43.87
CA PRO A 115 -40.71 -26.59 43.34
C PRO A 115 -40.74 -26.62 41.82
N ALA A 116 -40.40 -25.49 41.19
CA ALA A 116 -40.28 -25.35 39.74
C ALA A 116 -39.30 -26.40 39.19
N GLU A 117 -39.85 -27.52 38.76
CA GLU A 117 -39.13 -28.61 38.11
C GLU A 117 -38.53 -28.07 36.81
N GLU A 118 -37.24 -28.35 36.60
CA GLU A 118 -36.48 -28.07 35.38
C GLU A 118 -37.36 -28.23 34.14
N GLU A 119 -37.65 -27.13 33.44
CA GLU A 119 -38.33 -27.19 32.16
C GLU A 119 -37.50 -28.08 31.21
N VAL A 120 -37.97 -29.31 30.99
CA VAL A 120 -37.28 -30.32 30.19
C VAL A 120 -36.83 -29.75 28.84
N SER A 121 -35.52 -29.87 28.56
CA SER A 121 -34.81 -29.18 27.47
C SER A 121 -35.44 -29.36 26.07
N PHE A 122 -36.15 -30.45 25.85
CA PHE A 122 -36.86 -30.76 24.61
C PHE A 122 -38.03 -29.81 24.34
N VAL A 123 -38.74 -29.35 25.36
CA VAL A 123 -39.87 -28.41 25.22
C VAL A 123 -39.37 -27.02 24.87
N VAL A 124 -38.27 -26.58 25.49
CA VAL A 124 -37.58 -25.32 25.16
C VAL A 124 -37.05 -25.36 23.71
N ALA A 125 -36.42 -26.47 23.31
CA ALA A 125 -35.94 -26.66 21.94
C ALA A 125 -37.06 -26.65 20.89
N ALA A 126 -38.21 -27.30 21.18
CA ALA A 126 -39.36 -27.34 20.29
C ALA A 126 -40.03 -25.96 20.14
N ARG A 127 -40.20 -25.21 21.24
CA ARG A 127 -40.71 -23.83 21.21
C ARG A 127 -39.79 -22.90 20.42
N ARG A 128 -38.47 -23.04 20.57
CA ARG A 128 -37.47 -22.29 19.77
C ARG A 128 -37.63 -22.64 18.29
N LYS A 129 -37.68 -23.93 17.93
CA LYS A 129 -37.85 -24.35 16.52
C LYS A 129 -39.15 -23.86 15.89
N ALA A 130 -40.24 -23.77 16.66
CA ALA A 130 -41.51 -23.20 16.20
C ALA A 130 -41.43 -21.68 15.98
N PHE A 131 -40.72 -20.94 16.85
CA PHE A 131 -40.49 -19.51 16.70
C PHE A 131 -39.69 -19.18 15.43
N TRP A 132 -38.59 -19.89 15.17
CA TRP A 132 -37.74 -19.70 13.98
C TRP A 132 -38.40 -20.16 12.67
N ARG A 133 -39.48 -20.94 12.74
CA ARG A 133 -40.29 -21.34 11.56
C ARG A 133 -41.39 -20.34 11.21
N LYS A 134 -41.68 -19.35 12.07
CA LYS A 134 -42.70 -18.33 11.76
C LYS A 134 -42.28 -17.50 10.55
N PRO A 135 -43.18 -17.21 9.59
CA PRO A 135 -42.83 -16.46 8.38
C PRO A 135 -42.31 -15.05 8.69
N ALA A 136 -42.81 -14.41 9.75
CA ALA A 136 -42.33 -13.11 10.20
C ALA A 136 -40.86 -13.14 10.68
N VAL A 137 -40.47 -14.16 11.46
CA VAL A 137 -39.09 -14.30 11.94
C VAL A 137 -38.14 -14.56 10.76
N ARG A 138 -38.57 -15.37 9.79
CA ARG A 138 -37.82 -15.60 8.55
C ARG A 138 -37.69 -14.33 7.72
N ALA A 139 -38.75 -13.53 7.58
CA ALA A 139 -38.70 -12.26 6.87
C ALA A 139 -37.72 -11.29 7.54
N VAL A 140 -37.76 -11.17 8.87
CA VAL A 140 -36.80 -10.36 9.64
C VAL A 140 -35.36 -10.87 9.44
N LEU A 141 -35.12 -12.18 9.48
CA LEU A 141 -33.80 -12.76 9.21
C LEU A 141 -33.30 -12.45 7.80
N VAL A 142 -34.17 -12.51 6.79
CA VAL A 142 -33.83 -12.14 5.41
C VAL A 142 -33.49 -10.65 5.32
N VAL A 143 -34.27 -9.77 5.96
CA VAL A 143 -33.96 -8.34 6.02
C VAL A 143 -32.62 -8.09 6.71
N ILE A 144 -32.37 -8.72 7.86
CA ILE A 144 -31.08 -8.62 8.57
C ILE A 144 -29.94 -9.10 7.68
N MET A 145 -30.11 -10.22 6.97
CA MET A 145 -29.10 -10.75 6.07
C MET A 145 -28.82 -9.78 4.92
N LEU A 146 -29.86 -9.21 4.30
CA LEU A 146 -29.70 -8.19 3.26
C LEU A 146 -28.97 -6.95 3.79
N VAL A 147 -29.37 -6.44 4.94
CA VAL A 147 -28.70 -5.28 5.58
C VAL A 147 -27.24 -5.61 5.90
N ALA A 148 -26.95 -6.80 6.44
CA ALA A 148 -25.59 -7.24 6.75
C ALA A 148 -24.73 -7.37 5.49
N THR A 149 -25.28 -7.92 4.40
CA THR A 149 -24.54 -8.02 3.12
C THR A 149 -24.24 -6.65 2.53
N LEU A 150 -25.19 -5.71 2.60
CA LEU A 150 -24.99 -4.34 2.12
C LEU A 150 -23.94 -3.62 2.97
N ALA A 151 -24.01 -3.77 4.30
CA ALA A 151 -23.03 -3.20 5.21
C ALA A 151 -21.63 -3.77 4.95
N LEU A 152 -21.49 -5.08 4.73
CA LEU A 152 -20.23 -5.71 4.39
C LEU A 152 -19.67 -5.21 3.06
N ALA A 153 -20.52 -5.09 2.02
CA ALA A 153 -20.10 -4.56 0.73
C ALA A 153 -19.59 -3.12 0.86
N LEU A 154 -20.27 -2.29 1.67
CA LEU A 154 -19.83 -0.92 1.96
C LEU A 154 -18.48 -0.91 2.72
N GLN A 155 -18.32 -1.78 3.72
CA GLN A 155 -17.04 -1.92 4.45
C GLN A 155 -15.89 -2.29 3.51
N VAL A 156 -16.10 -3.28 2.63
CA VAL A 156 -15.10 -3.69 1.63
C VAL A 156 -14.80 -2.55 0.66
N ALA A 157 -15.82 -1.82 0.19
CA ALA A 157 -15.62 -0.70 -0.73
C ALA A 157 -14.82 0.45 -0.08
N VAL A 158 -15.04 0.73 1.20
CA VAL A 158 -14.28 1.75 1.95
C VAL A 158 -12.85 1.27 2.25
N GLN A 159 -12.68 -0.01 2.54
CA GLN A 159 -11.37 -0.62 2.81
C GLN A 159 -10.49 -0.68 1.55
N GLU A 160 -11.06 -1.11 0.42
CA GLU A 160 -10.36 -1.29 -0.86
C GLU A 160 -10.54 -0.06 -1.79
N ARG A 161 -10.91 1.10 -1.24
CA ARG A 161 -11.25 2.31 -2.01
C ARG A 161 -10.14 2.72 -2.98
N ASP A 162 -8.89 2.67 -2.54
CA ASP A 162 -7.73 3.09 -3.34
C ASP A 162 -7.47 2.10 -4.48
N ARG A 163 -7.66 0.81 -4.20
CA ARG A 163 -7.52 -0.26 -5.20
C ARG A 163 -8.60 -0.18 -6.27
N ILE A 164 -9.86 0.07 -5.88
CA ILE A 164 -10.97 0.24 -6.83
C ILE A 164 -10.73 1.49 -7.69
N ALA A 165 -10.30 2.59 -7.08
CA ALA A 165 -9.98 3.83 -7.79
C ALA A 165 -8.82 3.68 -8.79
N ALA A 166 -7.84 2.83 -8.47
CA ALA A 166 -6.70 2.55 -9.35
C ALA A 166 -7.04 1.63 -10.53
N MET A 167 -7.97 0.68 -10.34
CA MET A 167 -8.42 -0.22 -11.42
C MET A 167 -9.36 0.47 -12.41
N ASP A 168 -10.29 1.30 -11.92
CA ASP A 168 -11.23 2.04 -12.78
C ASP A 168 -11.31 3.52 -12.37
N ALA A 169 -10.68 4.38 -13.17
CA ALA A 169 -10.72 5.82 -12.99
C ALA A 169 -12.15 6.40 -13.04
N ARG A 170 -13.11 5.72 -13.69
CA ARG A 170 -14.52 6.16 -13.74
C ARG A 170 -15.25 5.95 -12.42
N ALA A 171 -14.76 5.04 -11.56
CA ALA A 171 -15.31 4.80 -10.24
C ALA A 171 -14.88 5.88 -9.21
N ARG A 172 -13.74 6.56 -9.45
CA ARG A 172 -13.20 7.63 -8.59
C ARG A 172 -14.23 8.68 -8.17
N PRO A 173 -15.04 9.31 -9.06
CA PRO A 173 -16.03 10.31 -8.65
C PRO A 173 -17.16 9.74 -7.77
N TRP A 174 -17.57 8.49 -7.98
CA TRP A 174 -18.57 7.84 -7.13
C TRP A 174 -18.00 7.52 -5.75
N LEU A 175 -16.75 7.05 -5.69
CA LEU A 175 -16.04 6.82 -4.43
C LEU A 175 -15.79 8.12 -3.67
N MET A 176 -15.50 9.24 -4.34
CA MET A 176 -15.37 10.55 -3.68
C MET A 176 -16.68 10.98 -3.01
N LYS A 177 -17.83 10.77 -3.66
CA LYS A 177 -19.16 11.04 -3.06
C LYS A 177 -19.44 10.15 -1.86
N LEU A 178 -19.03 8.88 -1.94
CA LEU A 178 -19.15 7.95 -0.82
C LEU A 178 -18.22 8.36 0.34
N CYS A 179 -17.00 8.79 0.03
CA CYS A 179 -15.99 9.16 1.02
C CYS A 179 -16.27 10.51 1.70
N ALA A 180 -17.02 11.42 1.06
CA ALA A 180 -17.35 12.74 1.62
C ALA A 180 -18.00 12.68 3.02
N PRO A 181 -19.11 11.95 3.26
CA PRO A 181 -19.68 11.82 4.61
C PRO A 181 -18.82 10.99 5.58
N LEU A 182 -17.93 10.17 5.05
CA LEU A 182 -17.04 9.30 5.81
C LEU A 182 -15.67 9.96 6.11
N GLN A 183 -15.43 11.18 5.62
CA GLN A 183 -14.14 11.90 5.73
C GLN A 183 -12.94 11.03 5.29
N CYS A 184 -13.16 10.20 4.28
CA CYS A 184 -12.11 9.35 3.71
C CYS A 184 -11.42 10.08 2.55
N GLU A 185 -10.11 9.87 2.38
CA GLU A 185 -9.35 10.35 1.23
C GLU A 185 -8.95 9.18 0.32
N ILE A 186 -9.07 9.37 -0.99
CA ILE A 186 -8.64 8.40 -2.00
C ILE A 186 -7.19 8.73 -2.36
N ALA A 187 -6.26 7.91 -1.87
CA ALA A 187 -4.85 8.05 -2.17
C ALA A 187 -4.49 7.24 -3.42
N PRO A 188 -3.43 7.62 -4.17
CA PRO A 188 -2.94 6.79 -5.26
C PRO A 188 -2.41 5.45 -4.74
N GLN A 189 -2.60 4.39 -5.52
CA GLN A 189 -2.23 3.03 -5.14
C GLN A 189 -0.71 2.90 -4.91
N ARG A 190 -0.33 2.33 -3.77
CA ARG A 190 1.08 2.12 -3.39
C ARG A 190 1.46 0.66 -3.62
N GLN A 191 2.36 0.38 -4.58
CA GLN A 191 2.85 -0.97 -4.87
C GLN A 191 4.34 -0.95 -5.22
N ILE A 192 5.21 -1.18 -4.24
CA ILE A 192 6.66 -1.07 -4.44
C ILE A 192 7.23 -2.21 -5.31
N ALA A 193 6.58 -3.37 -5.32
CA ALA A 193 7.02 -4.53 -6.11
C ALA A 193 7.00 -4.27 -7.63
N ASP A 194 6.15 -3.35 -8.08
CA ASP A 194 6.00 -2.98 -9.48
C ASP A 194 6.81 -1.75 -9.88
N VAL A 195 7.47 -1.06 -8.94
CA VAL A 195 8.32 0.09 -9.25
C VAL A 195 9.77 -0.34 -9.24
N VAL A 196 10.47 -0.11 -10.36
CA VAL A 196 11.87 -0.46 -10.53
C VAL A 196 12.68 0.80 -10.86
N ILE A 197 13.83 0.95 -10.22
CA ILE A 197 14.83 1.95 -10.59
C ILE A 197 15.54 1.42 -11.84
N ASP A 198 15.31 2.07 -12.98
CA ASP A 198 15.87 1.67 -14.28
C ASP A 198 17.32 2.16 -14.43
N SER A 199 17.56 3.42 -14.02
CA SER A 199 18.89 4.03 -14.07
C SER A 199 19.15 4.87 -12.83
N SER A 200 20.39 4.85 -12.35
CA SER A 200 20.86 5.74 -11.30
C SER A 200 22.29 6.18 -11.59
N SER A 201 22.56 7.47 -11.44
CA SER A 201 23.92 8.01 -11.51
C SER A 201 24.10 9.08 -10.44
N PHE A 202 25.22 9.04 -9.73
CA PHE A 202 25.57 10.04 -8.73
C PHE A 202 26.92 10.65 -9.10
N ASN A 203 26.90 11.91 -9.52
CA ASN A 203 28.08 12.62 -9.99
C ASN A 203 28.41 13.78 -9.07
N LYS A 204 29.70 13.98 -8.77
CA LYS A 204 30.15 15.17 -8.05
C LYS A 204 30.05 16.37 -9.00
N ALA A 205 29.29 17.39 -8.61
CA ALA A 205 29.15 18.61 -9.38
C ALA A 205 30.27 19.59 -8.98
N ARG A 206 29.97 20.63 -8.18
CA ARG A 206 30.95 21.62 -7.73
C ARG A 206 31.04 21.68 -6.20
N GLY A 207 32.25 21.64 -5.66
CA GLY A 207 32.47 21.65 -4.20
C GLY A 207 31.80 20.45 -3.53
N ASP A 208 30.91 20.71 -2.58
CA ASP A 208 30.14 19.71 -1.83
C ASP A 208 28.73 19.46 -2.40
N SER A 209 28.48 19.90 -3.64
CA SER A 209 27.27 19.57 -4.38
C SER A 209 27.45 18.33 -5.24
N TYR A 210 26.45 17.46 -5.21
CA TYR A 210 26.37 16.26 -6.01
C TYR A 210 25.07 16.28 -6.82
N GLN A 211 25.10 15.70 -8.01
CA GLN A 211 23.94 15.56 -8.87
C GLN A 211 23.54 14.08 -8.90
N LEU A 212 22.33 13.81 -8.41
CA LEU A 212 21.70 12.50 -8.45
C LEU A 212 20.72 12.45 -9.61
N THR A 213 21.02 11.63 -10.62
CA THR A 213 20.05 11.27 -11.66
C THR A 213 19.43 9.93 -11.30
N VAL A 214 18.10 9.86 -11.33
CA VAL A 214 17.34 8.64 -11.08
C VAL A 214 16.24 8.49 -12.12
N GLY A 215 16.19 7.33 -12.76
CA GLY A 215 15.13 6.88 -13.65
C GLY A 215 14.34 5.76 -12.98
N MET A 216 13.01 5.86 -12.99
CA MET A 216 12.11 4.86 -12.43
C MET A 216 11.06 4.48 -13.46
N LYS A 217 10.70 3.20 -13.45
CA LYS A 217 9.72 2.61 -14.34
C LYS A 217 8.66 1.89 -13.52
N SER A 218 7.41 2.11 -13.89
CA SER A 218 6.27 1.34 -13.40
C SER A 218 6.09 0.09 -14.28
N LYS A 219 5.95 -1.08 -13.65
CA LYS A 219 5.52 -2.32 -14.31
C LYS A 219 4.01 -2.57 -14.16
N ALA A 220 3.36 -1.84 -13.27
CA ALA A 220 1.93 -1.99 -12.99
C ALA A 220 1.08 -1.52 -14.17
N SER A 221 -0.08 -2.15 -14.36
CA SER A 221 -1.10 -1.73 -15.32
C SER A 221 -2.00 -0.60 -14.81
N VAL A 222 -1.74 -0.09 -13.61
CA VAL A 222 -2.47 0.99 -12.96
C VAL A 222 -1.50 2.12 -12.61
N ALA A 223 -2.01 3.35 -12.47
CA ALA A 223 -1.19 4.45 -11.97
C ALA A 223 -0.84 4.22 -10.51
N LEU A 224 0.42 4.43 -10.15
CA LEU A 224 0.94 4.23 -8.80
C LEU A 224 1.30 5.55 -8.16
N ALA A 225 1.26 5.62 -6.83
CA ALA A 225 1.85 6.72 -6.09
C ALA A 225 3.36 6.80 -6.41
N MET A 226 3.88 8.02 -6.54
CA MET A 226 5.31 8.19 -6.70
C MET A 226 6.04 7.83 -5.39
N PRO A 227 7.02 6.92 -5.40
CA PRO A 227 7.74 6.54 -4.19
C PRO A 227 8.71 7.64 -3.75
N ALA A 228 9.01 7.65 -2.46
CA ALA A 228 10.17 8.37 -1.94
C ALA A 228 11.44 7.57 -2.20
N VAL A 229 12.57 8.26 -2.33
CA VAL A 229 13.87 7.64 -2.55
C VAL A 229 14.78 7.95 -1.38
N GLU A 230 15.33 6.92 -0.77
CA GLU A 230 16.38 7.02 0.22
C GLU A 230 17.74 6.97 -0.47
N LEU A 231 18.52 8.04 -0.31
CA LEU A 231 19.91 8.11 -0.71
C LEU A 231 20.79 7.86 0.52
N THR A 232 21.57 6.78 0.46
CA THR A 232 22.62 6.49 1.43
C THR A 232 23.98 6.66 0.77
N LEU A 233 24.82 7.52 1.33
CA LEU A 233 26.20 7.70 0.88
C LEU A 233 27.12 6.80 1.71
N THR A 234 28.02 6.08 1.05
CA THR A 234 28.94 5.14 1.70
C THR A 234 30.39 5.59 1.60
N ASP A 235 31.19 5.21 2.60
CA ASP A 235 32.65 5.37 2.59
C ASP A 235 33.35 4.24 1.79
N ALA A 236 34.68 4.22 1.82
CA ALA A 236 35.47 3.20 1.11
C ALA A 236 35.32 1.78 1.68
N GLN A 237 34.69 1.64 2.84
CA GLN A 237 34.39 0.39 3.54
C GLN A 237 32.89 0.03 3.47
N ASP A 238 32.15 0.69 2.57
CA ASP A 238 30.71 0.55 2.39
C ASP A 238 29.87 0.88 3.64
N GLN A 239 30.42 1.69 4.56
CA GLN A 239 29.69 2.14 5.75
C GLN A 239 28.85 3.38 5.43
N PRO A 240 27.58 3.45 5.89
CA PRO A 240 26.72 4.57 5.63
C PRO A 240 27.18 5.81 6.41
N VAL A 241 27.62 6.84 5.68
CA VAL A 241 28.09 8.12 6.24
C VAL A 241 26.95 9.12 6.38
N LEU A 242 26.05 9.13 5.39
CA LEU A 242 24.90 10.03 5.35
C LEU A 242 23.70 9.29 4.76
N ARG A 243 22.53 9.49 5.36
CA ARG A 243 21.25 9.02 4.84
C ARG A 243 20.31 10.21 4.68
N ARG A 244 19.74 10.37 3.49
CA ARG A 244 18.75 11.41 3.18
C ARG A 244 17.56 10.80 2.46
N VAL A 245 16.36 11.17 2.90
CA VAL A 245 15.12 10.82 2.21
C VAL A 245 14.75 11.96 1.28
N LEU A 246 14.48 11.64 0.02
CA LEU A 246 13.99 12.54 -1.01
C LEU A 246 12.52 12.20 -1.26
N LEU A 247 11.63 13.14 -0.96
CA LEU A 247 10.21 13.00 -1.23
C LEU A 247 9.94 13.27 -2.72
N PRO A 248 8.80 12.80 -3.27
CA PRO A 248 8.40 13.14 -4.64
C PRO A 248 8.45 14.63 -4.94
N ALA A 249 8.04 15.47 -3.98
CA ALA A 249 8.08 16.93 -4.10
C ALA A 249 9.51 17.49 -4.21
N ASP A 250 10.48 16.93 -3.48
CA ASP A 250 11.88 17.37 -3.51
C ASP A 250 12.56 17.04 -4.85
N MET A 251 12.08 16.01 -5.53
CA MET A 251 12.62 15.53 -6.80
C MET A 251 11.96 16.17 -8.03
N GLY A 252 10.95 17.03 -7.81
CA GLY A 252 10.11 17.57 -8.89
C GLY A 252 9.29 16.48 -9.60
N ALA A 253 8.97 15.40 -8.87
CA ALA A 253 8.25 14.26 -9.42
C ALA A 253 6.74 14.51 -9.46
N PRO A 254 6.02 13.92 -10.44
CA PRO A 254 4.57 13.91 -10.39
C PRO A 254 4.09 13.14 -9.16
N ALA A 255 2.88 13.45 -8.67
CA ALA A 255 2.29 12.73 -7.54
C ALA A 255 1.98 11.26 -7.88
N GLU A 256 1.68 10.98 -9.16
CA GLU A 256 1.33 9.67 -9.67
C GLU A 256 2.27 9.28 -10.82
N LEU A 257 2.85 8.08 -10.76
CA LEU A 257 3.60 7.45 -11.83
C LEU A 257 2.62 6.70 -12.75
N PRO A 258 2.55 7.02 -14.06
CA PRO A 258 1.54 6.43 -14.95
C PRO A 258 1.72 4.91 -15.10
N ALA A 259 0.60 4.25 -15.42
CA ALA A 259 0.58 2.81 -15.70
C ALA A 259 1.59 2.46 -16.80
N ARG A 260 2.50 1.51 -16.53
CA ARG A 260 3.60 1.12 -17.41
C ARG A 260 4.48 2.27 -17.91
N GLY A 261 4.47 3.41 -17.20
CA GLY A 261 5.21 4.59 -17.56
C GLY A 261 6.63 4.58 -17.03
N GLU A 262 7.41 5.53 -17.52
CA GLU A 262 8.77 5.80 -17.09
C GLU A 262 8.90 7.28 -16.73
N TRP A 263 9.72 7.57 -15.74
CA TRP A 263 10.02 8.92 -15.31
C TRP A 263 11.48 9.01 -14.88
N SER A 264 12.17 10.08 -15.27
CA SER A 264 13.56 10.34 -14.89
C SER A 264 13.74 11.79 -14.48
N THR A 265 14.56 12.03 -13.46
CA THR A 265 14.94 13.37 -13.02
C THR A 265 16.40 13.45 -12.63
N ALA A 266 16.92 14.67 -12.54
CA ALA A 266 18.20 14.97 -11.94
C ALA A 266 18.03 15.98 -10.80
N VAL A 267 18.43 15.60 -9.60
CA VAL A 267 18.31 16.39 -8.37
C VAL A 267 19.70 16.76 -7.85
N SER A 268 19.90 18.04 -7.57
CA SER A 268 21.13 18.52 -6.93
C SER A 268 21.01 18.32 -5.40
N VAL A 269 21.89 17.50 -4.83
CA VAL A 269 21.98 17.24 -3.40
C VAL A 269 23.24 17.89 -2.85
N VAL A 270 23.07 18.83 -1.92
CA VAL A 270 24.20 19.36 -1.13
C VAL A 270 24.44 18.44 0.04
N VAL A 271 25.68 17.98 0.18
CA VAL A 271 26.08 16.97 1.16
C VAL A 271 27.06 17.59 2.14
N THR A 272 26.76 17.55 3.43
CA THR A 272 27.72 17.89 4.49
C THR A 272 28.14 16.61 5.19
N THR A 273 29.29 16.04 4.83
CA THR A 273 29.79 14.77 5.39
C THR A 273 30.70 14.94 6.61
N GLY A 274 30.81 16.14 7.17
CA GLY A 274 31.64 16.38 8.36
C GLY A 274 33.12 16.00 8.20
N GLY A 275 33.63 15.92 6.96
CA GLY A 275 35.00 15.51 6.63
C GLY A 275 35.16 14.06 6.17
N ALA A 276 34.12 13.23 6.24
CA ALA A 276 34.18 11.87 5.71
C ALA A 276 34.16 11.87 4.16
N ARG A 277 35.00 11.03 3.55
CA ARG A 277 35.07 10.88 2.10
C ARG A 277 33.96 9.93 1.62
N VAL A 278 33.16 10.40 0.67
CA VAL A 278 32.17 9.57 -0.03
C VAL A 278 32.88 8.76 -1.09
N ALA A 279 32.75 7.43 -1.05
CA ALA A 279 33.28 6.51 -2.06
C ALA A 279 32.19 5.81 -2.86
N GLY A 280 30.98 5.65 -2.30
CA GLY A 280 29.85 5.00 -2.94
C GLY A 280 28.50 5.62 -2.61
N TYR A 281 27.45 5.10 -3.24
CA TYR A 281 26.06 5.47 -2.96
C TYR A 281 25.14 4.25 -3.13
N ARG A 282 24.03 4.26 -2.39
CA ARG A 282 22.96 3.29 -2.48
C ARG A 282 21.61 4.01 -2.52
N LEU A 283 20.73 3.56 -3.41
CA LEU A 283 19.36 4.04 -3.52
C LEU A 283 18.39 2.96 -3.09
N LEU A 284 17.31 3.39 -2.42
CA LEU A 284 16.18 2.53 -2.09
C LEU A 284 14.88 3.31 -2.29
N ALA A 285 13.99 2.80 -3.13
CA ALA A 285 12.65 3.36 -3.29
C ALA A 285 11.72 2.77 -2.22
N PHE A 286 10.88 3.59 -1.61
CA PHE A 286 9.91 3.16 -0.60
C PHE A 286 8.70 4.09 -0.53
N TYR A 287 7.64 3.64 0.16
CA TYR A 287 6.51 4.49 0.51
C TYR A 287 6.57 4.79 2.02
N PRO A 288 6.62 6.08 2.42
CA PRO A 288 6.56 6.45 3.84
C PRO A 288 5.16 6.25 4.44
#